data_AF-K1QD99-F1
#
_entry.id   AF-K1QD99-F1
#
_cell.length_a   1.000
_cell.length_b   1.000
_cell.length_c   1.000
_cell.angle_alpha   90.00
_cell.angle_beta   90.00
_cell.angle_gamma   90.00
#
_symmetry.space_group_name_H-M   'P 1'
#
loop_
_entity.id
_entity.type
_entity.pdbx_description
1 polymer ?
#
loop_
_entity_poly.entity_id
_entity_poly.type
_entity_poly.pdbx_seq_one_letter_code
_entity_poly.pdbx_strand_id
1 'polypeptide(L)'
;MKSIVGAMRRSGVKRLIAVSAWGTAATDGEPFIIRWILRPLIIGNLLHNMGEMEDYLNKECQDIDYTVVRPPGLTNQPSTGQPVIAENGRQFLDNSATQISRRDVAKYMLDIIKETSVYKACVAIGYGKKN
;
A
#
# COMPACT_ATOMS: atom_id res chain seq x y z
N MET A 1 6.61 13.00 -1.91
CA MET A 1 7.63 12.01 -1.52
C MET A 1 9.07 12.52 -1.64
N LYS A 2 9.46 13.15 -2.75
CA LYS A 2 10.83 13.72 -2.97
C LYS A 2 11.39 14.50 -1.77
N SER A 3 10.61 15.41 -1.19
CA SER A 3 11.04 16.20 -0.02
C SER A 3 11.32 15.36 1.23
N ILE A 4 10.50 14.32 1.48
CA ILE A 4 10.64 13.40 2.61
C ILE A 4 11.93 12.59 2.46
N VAL A 5 12.11 11.94 1.30
CA VAL A 5 13.33 11.17 1.01
C VAL A 5 14.58 12.04 1.08
N GLY A 6 14.52 13.28 0.56
CA GLY A 6 15.62 14.24 0.69
C GLY A 6 15.99 14.54 2.15
N ALA A 7 15.01 14.69 3.03
CA ALA A 7 15.24 14.90 4.47
C ALA A 7 15.82 13.66 5.15
N MET A 8 15.30 12.47 4.81
CA MET A 8 15.82 11.19 5.30
C MET A 8 17.29 11.00 4.95
N ARG A 9 17.67 11.25 3.69
CA ARG A 9 19.07 11.18 3.22
C ARG A 9 20.00 12.10 4.00
N ARG A 10 19.59 13.36 4.21
CA ARG A 10 20.37 14.33 5.02
C ARG A 10 20.52 13.90 6.48
N SER A 11 19.57 13.14 7.00
CA SER A 11 19.54 12.71 8.40
C SER A 11 20.06 11.28 8.61
N GLY A 12 20.53 10.60 7.55
CA GLY A 12 21.00 9.22 7.61
C GLY A 12 19.91 8.17 7.89
N VAL A 13 18.62 8.52 7.76
CA VAL A 13 17.50 7.59 7.98
C VAL A 13 17.24 6.78 6.71
N LYS A 14 17.14 5.46 6.82
CA LYS A 14 16.94 4.57 5.66
C LYS A 14 15.58 3.88 5.59
N ARG A 15 14.92 3.63 6.72
CA ARG A 15 13.63 2.92 6.74
C ARG A 15 12.48 3.88 6.46
N LEU A 16 11.68 3.60 5.43
CA LEU A 16 10.45 4.31 5.11
C LEU A 16 9.29 3.33 5.02
N ILE A 17 8.18 3.61 5.70
CA ILE A 17 6.91 2.90 5.48
C ILE A 17 5.88 3.94 5.09
N ALA A 18 5.33 3.79 3.89
CA ALA A 18 4.32 4.68 3.33
C ALA A 18 3.03 3.91 3.05
N VAL A 19 1.91 4.63 2.95
CA VAL A 19 0.61 4.06 2.58
C VAL A 19 0.20 4.62 1.23
N SER A 20 -0.27 3.76 0.35
CA SER A 20 -0.96 4.10 -0.89
C SER A 20 -2.36 3.47 -0.89
N ALA A 21 -2.71 2.70 -1.91
CA ALA A 21 -4.01 2.07 -2.06
C ALA A 21 -3.91 0.88 -3.03
N TRP A 22 -4.95 0.05 -3.08
CA TRP A 22 -5.11 -0.88 -4.20
C TRP A 22 -5.33 -0.15 -5.53
N GLY A 23 -4.75 -0.69 -6.59
CA GLY A 23 -4.98 -0.21 -7.96
C GLY A 23 -4.31 1.12 -8.31
N THR A 24 -3.15 1.44 -7.73
CA THR A 24 -2.36 2.63 -8.08
C THR A 24 -1.84 2.59 -9.52
N ALA A 25 -1.60 1.39 -10.05
CA ALA A 25 -1.24 1.17 -11.45
C ALA A 25 -2.23 0.21 -12.13
N ALA A 26 -2.44 0.43 -13.43
CA ALA A 26 -3.28 -0.44 -14.26
C ALA A 26 -2.68 -1.86 -14.33
N THR A 27 -3.46 -2.90 -14.07
CA THR A 27 -3.02 -4.28 -14.23
C THR A 27 -4.14 -5.18 -14.78
N ASP A 28 -3.76 -6.26 -15.44
CA ASP A 28 -4.70 -7.24 -15.96
C ASP A 28 -5.41 -7.96 -14.79
N GLY A 29 -6.71 -8.19 -14.93
CA GLY A 29 -7.53 -8.82 -13.88
C GLY A 29 -7.97 -7.89 -12.75
N GLU A 30 -7.83 -6.57 -12.91
CA GLU A 30 -8.30 -5.60 -11.91
C GLU A 30 -9.76 -5.85 -11.45
N PRO A 31 -10.03 -5.76 -10.13
CA PRO A 31 -11.38 -5.78 -9.61
C PRO A 31 -12.27 -4.80 -10.37
N PHE A 32 -13.48 -5.26 -10.75
CA PHE A 32 -14.44 -4.46 -11.52
C PHE A 32 -14.65 -3.06 -10.92
N ILE A 33 -14.69 -2.96 -9.59
CA ILE A 33 -14.86 -1.70 -8.86
C ILE A 33 -13.67 -0.73 -9.04
N ILE A 34 -12.44 -1.24 -9.12
CA ILE A 34 -11.25 -0.40 -9.35
C ILE A 34 -11.31 0.15 -10.78
N ARG A 35 -11.52 -0.75 -11.75
CA ARG A 35 -11.48 -0.41 -13.18
C ARG A 35 -12.62 0.52 -13.60
N TRP A 36 -13.84 0.28 -13.14
CA TRP A 36 -15.04 0.93 -13.67
C TRP A 36 -15.67 1.97 -12.74
N ILE A 37 -15.26 2.04 -11.47
CA ILE A 37 -15.82 2.99 -10.51
C ILE A 37 -14.73 3.93 -9.99
N LEU A 38 -13.63 3.41 -9.42
CA LEU A 38 -12.64 4.27 -8.78
C LEU A 38 -11.78 5.08 -9.77
N ARG A 39 -11.28 4.43 -10.84
CA ARG A 39 -10.46 5.09 -11.87
C ARG A 39 -11.17 6.25 -12.62
N PRO A 40 -12.43 6.13 -13.06
CA PRO A 40 -13.11 7.23 -13.78
C PRO A 40 -13.61 8.37 -12.87
N LEU A 41 -13.58 8.21 -11.55
CA LEU A 41 -13.98 9.25 -10.59
C LEU A 41 -12.78 10.11 -10.14
N ILE A 42 -13.03 11.16 -9.35
CA ILE A 42 -12.01 12.06 -8.77
C ILE A 42 -10.88 11.30 -8.03
N ILE A 43 -11.21 10.10 -7.51
CA ILE A 43 -10.27 9.19 -6.86
C ILE A 43 -9.18 8.70 -7.83
N GLY A 44 -9.41 8.69 -9.15
CA GLY A 44 -8.42 8.32 -10.16
C GLY A 44 -7.15 9.17 -10.12
N ASN A 45 -7.28 10.49 -9.96
CA ASN A 45 -6.13 11.39 -9.82
C ASN A 45 -5.34 11.13 -8.54
N LEU A 46 -6.03 10.76 -7.45
CA LEU A 46 -5.37 10.37 -6.20
C LEU A 46 -4.58 9.08 -6.37
N LEU A 47 -5.17 8.07 -7.01
CA LEU A 47 -4.49 6.80 -7.31
C LEU A 47 -3.29 7.01 -8.23
N HIS A 48 -3.40 7.88 -9.24
CA HIS A 48 -2.29 8.27 -10.10
C HIS A 48 -1.15 8.90 -9.31
N ASN A 49 -1.44 9.89 -8.47
CA ASN A 49 -0.42 10.54 -7.62
C ASN A 49 0.26 9.54 -6.67
N MET A 50 -0.51 8.58 -6.13
CA MET A 50 0.04 7.49 -5.32
C MET A 50 0.94 6.56 -6.16
N GLY A 51 0.56 6.27 -7.41
CA GLY A 51 1.40 5.54 -8.36
C GLY A 51 2.70 6.26 -8.69
N GLU A 52 2.67 7.58 -8.91
CA GLU A 52 3.88 8.38 -9.12
C GLU A 52 4.81 8.36 -7.90
N MET A 53 4.26 8.37 -6.69
CA MET A 53 5.04 8.17 -5.47
C MET A 53 5.70 6.80 -5.44
N GLU A 54 4.96 5.73 -5.74
CA GLU A 54 5.50 4.35 -5.78
C GLU A 54 6.62 4.22 -6.82
N ASP A 55 6.40 4.76 -8.01
CA ASP A 55 7.38 4.78 -9.10
C ASP A 55 8.64 5.54 -8.72
N TYR A 56 8.50 6.71 -8.08
CA TYR A 56 9.64 7.48 -7.59
C TYR A 56 10.46 6.68 -6.57
N LEU A 57 9.81 6.01 -5.61
CA LEU A 57 10.49 5.18 -4.63
C LEU A 57 11.22 4.00 -5.30
N ASN A 58 10.56 3.33 -6.25
CA ASN A 58 11.12 2.18 -6.94
C ASN A 58 12.29 2.54 -7.87
N LYS A 59 12.15 3.61 -8.65
CA LYS A 59 13.12 3.97 -9.69
C LYS A 59 14.29 4.80 -9.15
N GLU A 60 14.03 5.70 -8.18
CA GLU A 60 15.00 6.72 -7.77
C GLU A 60 15.51 6.58 -6.32
N CYS A 61 14.98 5.65 -5.51
CA CYS A 61 15.28 5.55 -4.07
C CYS A 61 15.87 4.20 -3.66
N GLN A 62 16.83 3.69 -4.43
CA GLN A 62 17.50 2.40 -4.17
C GLN A 62 18.28 2.36 -2.84
N ASP A 63 18.62 3.52 -2.31
CA ASP A 63 19.28 3.74 -1.02
C ASP A 63 18.32 3.73 0.19
N ILE A 64 17.01 3.74 -0.05
CA ILE A 64 15.96 3.74 0.97
C ILE A 64 15.33 2.34 1.08
N ASP A 65 15.26 1.82 2.29
CA ASP A 65 14.56 0.59 2.62
C ASP A 65 13.07 0.87 2.77
N TYR A 66 12.41 1.17 1.64
CA TYR A 66 11.00 1.55 1.62
C TYR A 66 10.08 0.31 1.65
N THR A 67 8.91 0.46 2.26
CA THR A 67 7.76 -0.43 2.02
C THR A 67 6.54 0.44 1.78
N VAL A 68 5.84 0.22 0.67
CA VAL A 68 4.56 0.89 0.41
C VAL A 68 3.42 -0.09 0.69
N VAL A 69 2.57 0.23 1.66
CA VAL A 69 1.41 -0.59 2.02
C VAL A 69 0.21 -0.16 1.19
N ARG A 70 -0.37 -1.10 0.45
CA ARG A 70 -1.55 -0.93 -0.40
C ARG A 70 -2.78 -1.57 0.28
N PRO A 71 -3.60 -0.82 1.02
CA PRO A 71 -4.85 -1.34 1.57
C PRO A 71 -6.03 -1.23 0.58
N PRO A 72 -7.11 -2.01 0.80
CA PRO A 72 -8.41 -1.80 0.17
C PRO A 72 -9.14 -0.62 0.83
N GLY A 73 -10.47 -0.53 0.63
CA GLY A 73 -11.29 0.52 1.21
C GLY A 73 -11.14 0.63 2.74
N LEU A 74 -10.81 1.83 3.23
CA LEU A 74 -10.54 2.05 4.66
C LEU A 74 -11.82 2.34 5.45
N THR A 75 -12.00 1.63 6.57
CA THR A 75 -13.12 1.85 7.50
C THR A 75 -12.64 2.37 8.86
N ASN A 76 -13.56 2.99 9.61
CA ASN A 76 -13.32 3.43 11.00
C ASN A 76 -13.81 2.41 12.04
N GLN A 77 -14.14 1.19 11.62
CA GLN A 77 -14.57 0.15 12.53
C GLN A 77 -13.42 -0.25 13.48
N PRO A 78 -13.73 -0.86 14.63
CA PRO A 78 -12.73 -1.49 15.47
C PRO A 78 -11.88 -2.51 14.71
N SER A 79 -10.72 -2.86 15.27
CA SER A 79 -9.92 -3.97 14.75
C SER A 79 -10.79 -5.23 14.73
N THR A 80 -10.74 -5.97 13.64
CA THR A 80 -11.49 -7.23 13.52
C THR A 80 -10.81 -8.36 14.28
N GLY A 81 -9.56 -8.16 14.74
CA GLY A 81 -8.70 -9.20 15.30
C GLY A 81 -8.28 -10.26 14.28
N GLN A 82 -8.68 -10.13 13.01
CA GLN A 82 -8.32 -11.08 11.96
C GLN A 82 -6.88 -10.86 11.50
N PRO A 83 -6.16 -11.93 11.14
CA PRO A 83 -4.86 -11.81 10.50
C PRO A 83 -4.95 -10.95 9.23
N VAL A 84 -4.04 -9.99 9.09
CA VAL A 84 -3.85 -9.24 7.85
C VAL A 84 -3.04 -10.11 6.91
N ILE A 85 -3.60 -10.44 5.75
CA ILE A 85 -2.88 -11.09 4.66
C ILE A 85 -2.13 -10.03 3.86
N ALA A 86 -0.95 -10.39 3.35
CA ALA A 86 -0.06 -9.48 2.66
C ALA A 86 0.67 -10.17 1.49
N GLU A 87 0.72 -9.53 0.33
CA GLU A 87 1.45 -10.04 -0.84
C GLU A 87 2.28 -8.93 -1.51
N ASN A 88 3.57 -9.25 -1.74
CA ASN A 88 4.52 -8.34 -2.36
C ASN A 88 4.28 -8.21 -3.87
N GLY A 89 4.40 -6.99 -4.39
CA GLY A 89 4.32 -6.67 -5.82
C GLY A 89 2.90 -6.61 -6.38
N ARG A 90 1.88 -7.03 -5.62
CA ARG A 90 0.49 -7.08 -6.08
C ARG A 90 -0.19 -5.71 -5.95
N GLN A 91 -1.11 -5.43 -6.87
CA GLN A 91 -1.97 -4.23 -6.84
C GLN A 91 -3.23 -4.42 -5.97
N PHE A 92 -3.63 -5.67 -5.76
CA PHE A 92 -4.78 -6.09 -4.96
C PHE A 92 -4.58 -7.56 -4.57
N LEU A 93 -5.39 -8.04 -3.62
CA LEU A 93 -5.38 -9.44 -3.19
C LEU A 93 -6.56 -10.20 -3.79
N ASP A 94 -6.29 -11.39 -4.33
CA ASP A 94 -7.34 -12.29 -4.80
C ASP A 94 -8.09 -12.89 -3.60
N ASN A 95 -9.40 -13.14 -3.75
CA ASN A 95 -10.24 -13.76 -2.70
C ASN A 95 -10.17 -13.07 -1.32
N SER A 96 -10.04 -11.74 -1.32
CA SER A 96 -9.94 -10.92 -0.11
C SER A 96 -11.18 -10.03 0.10
N ALA A 97 -11.31 -9.47 1.30
CA ALA A 97 -12.31 -8.46 1.59
C ALA A 97 -11.99 -7.13 0.88
N THR A 98 -13.01 -6.40 0.42
CA THR A 98 -12.86 -5.09 -0.23
C THR A 98 -12.67 -3.93 0.74
N GLN A 99 -12.61 -4.23 2.04
CA GLN A 99 -12.47 -3.23 3.11
C GLN A 99 -11.57 -3.73 4.24
N ILE A 100 -10.85 -2.80 4.88
CA ILE A 100 -9.99 -3.04 6.05
C ILE A 100 -10.14 -1.90 7.08
N SER A 101 -10.00 -2.20 8.36
CA SER A 101 -10.01 -1.15 9.40
C SER A 101 -8.70 -0.34 9.36
N ARG A 102 -8.77 0.99 9.55
CA ARG A 102 -7.57 1.83 9.69
C ARG A 102 -6.66 1.36 10.83
N ARG A 103 -7.25 0.76 11.87
CA ARG A 103 -6.54 0.21 13.03
C ARG A 103 -5.65 -0.97 12.64
N ASP A 104 -6.17 -1.89 11.81
CA ASP A 104 -5.41 -3.07 11.39
C ASP A 104 -4.35 -2.72 10.34
N VAL A 105 -4.59 -1.72 9.49
CA VAL A 105 -3.55 -1.16 8.62
C VAL A 105 -2.39 -0.60 9.45
N ALA A 106 -2.69 0.22 10.46
CA ALA A 106 -1.67 0.79 11.33
C ALA A 106 -0.91 -0.29 12.11
N LYS A 107 -1.62 -1.30 12.63
CA LYS A 107 -1.01 -2.46 13.29
C LYS A 107 -0.03 -3.17 12.34
N TYR A 108 -0.47 -3.51 11.13
CA TYR A 108 0.38 -4.15 10.14
C TYR A 108 1.63 -3.33 9.83
N MET A 109 1.49 -2.01 9.62
CA MET A 109 2.63 -1.11 9.37
C MET A 109 3.67 -1.13 10.51
N LEU A 110 3.22 -1.24 11.76
CA LEU A 110 4.11 -1.34 12.92
C LEU A 110 4.78 -2.73 12.99
N ASP A 111 4.03 -3.78 12.69
CA ASP A 111 4.52 -5.16 12.73
C ASP A 111 5.67 -5.38 11.70
N ILE A 112 5.64 -4.67 10.56
CA ILE A 112 6.66 -4.80 9.50
C ILE A 112 7.86 -3.84 9.63
N ILE A 113 8.04 -3.14 10.75
CA ILE A 113 9.12 -2.14 10.90
C ILE A 113 10.50 -2.75 10.62
N LYS A 114 10.75 -3.95 11.13
CA LYS A 114 12.04 -4.67 11.00
C LYS A 114 12.00 -5.84 10.01
N GLU A 115 10.87 -6.02 9.32
CA GLU A 115 10.66 -7.17 8.44
C GLU A 115 11.32 -6.92 7.08
N THR A 116 12.48 -7.55 6.85
CA THR A 116 13.28 -7.31 5.64
C THR A 116 12.67 -7.93 4.39
N SER A 117 11.81 -8.94 4.52
CA SER A 117 11.13 -9.56 3.38
C SER A 117 10.20 -8.62 2.61
N VAL A 118 9.83 -7.49 3.20
CA VAL A 118 8.99 -6.45 2.57
C VAL A 118 9.77 -5.18 2.23
N TYR A 119 11.10 -5.20 2.31
CA TYR A 119 11.91 -4.05 1.92
C TYR A 119 11.93 -3.89 0.40
N LYS A 120 11.95 -2.63 -0.03
CA LYS A 120 11.94 -2.20 -1.43
C LYS A 120 10.78 -2.81 -2.22
N ALA A 121 9.63 -2.93 -1.55
CA ALA A 121 8.43 -3.56 -2.10
C ALA A 121 7.19 -2.70 -1.87
N CYS A 122 6.24 -2.81 -2.80
CA CYS A 122 4.86 -2.41 -2.56
C CYS A 122 4.04 -3.65 -2.21
N VAL A 123 3.28 -3.62 -1.13
CA VAL A 123 2.65 -4.79 -0.52
C VAL A 123 1.15 -4.58 -0.44
N ALA A 124 0.38 -5.40 -1.15
CA ALA A 124 -1.07 -5.41 -1.01
C ALA A 124 -1.44 -6.09 0.29
N ILE A 125 -2.28 -5.44 1.10
CA ILE A 125 -2.78 -5.98 2.37
C ILE A 125 -4.30 -6.07 2.37
N GLY A 126 -4.87 -6.93 3.21
CA GLY A 126 -6.32 -7.06 3.36
C GLY A 126 -6.71 -8.11 4.39
N TYR A 127 -8.00 -8.36 4.55
CA TYR A 127 -8.48 -9.56 5.23
C TYR A 127 -8.75 -10.65 4.20
N GLY A 128 -8.53 -11.92 4.56
CA GLY A 128 -9.05 -13.04 3.77
C GLY A 128 -10.59 -13.00 3.72
N LYS A 129 -11.20 -13.52 2.65
CA LYS A 129 -12.66 -13.70 2.62
C LYS A 129 -13.09 -14.59 3.80
N LYS A 130 -14.14 -14.18 4.50
CA LYS A 130 -14.90 -15.10 5.35
C LYS A 130 -15.65 -16.05 4.41
N ASN A 131 -15.50 -17.36 4.62
CA ASN A 131 -16.37 -18.37 4.02
C ASN A 131 -17.80 -18.20 4.52
#